data_AF-A0A5E6ZWA2-F1
#
_entry.id   AF-A0A5E6ZWA2-F1
#
_cell.length_a   1.000
_cell.length_b   1.000
_cell.length_c   1.000
_cell.angle_alpha   90.00
_cell.angle_beta   90.00
_cell.angle_gamma   90.00
#
_symmetry.space_group_name_H-M   'P 1'
#
loop_
_entity.id
_entity.type
_entity.pdbx_description
1 polymer ?
#
loop_
_entity_poly.entity_id
_entity_poly.type
_entity_poly.pdbx_seq_one_letter_code
_entity_poly.pdbx_strand_id
1 'polypeptide(L)'
;MKIYIYGYLNRIQSSRRLEREAERNVELMWLTGRLAPDFKTIADFRKDNGKAIRSVCRQFVVLCRNLNLFSQSIIAIDGSKFKAVNNRDRNFTQGKVKARMQQIEQSIDRYLAAMDSADRAMREVAEAKTERLKEKIETLKKQMQKLKDIEVQLHESPDQQISLTDPDARSMATSGREAPERLATTYKQLSTTNTI
;
A
#
# COMPACT_ATOMS: atom_id res chain seq x y z
N MET A 1 -24.82 2.92 24.02
CA MET A 1 -23.99 1.77 23.57
C MET A 1 -24.80 0.71 22.81
N LYS A 2 -25.85 0.10 23.39
CA LYS A 2 -26.61 -1.04 22.80
C LYS A 2 -27.13 -0.80 21.37
N ILE A 3 -27.61 0.41 21.09
CA ILE A 3 -28.12 0.83 19.76
C ILE A 3 -27.08 0.68 18.62
N TYR A 4 -25.77 0.78 18.90
CA TYR A 4 -24.75 0.60 17.86
C TYR A 4 -24.41 -0.86 17.59
N ILE A 5 -24.57 -1.75 18.57
CA ILE A 5 -24.44 -3.19 18.34
C ILE A 5 -25.59 -3.64 17.42
N TYR A 6 -26.81 -3.21 17.73
CA TYR A 6 -27.98 -3.42 16.88
C TYR A 6 -27.81 -2.82 15.48
N GLY A 7 -27.37 -1.56 15.39
CA GLY A 7 -27.12 -0.89 14.12
C GLY A 7 -26.04 -1.58 13.29
N TYR A 8 -24.97 -2.07 13.92
CA TYR A 8 -23.91 -2.82 13.23
C TYR A 8 -24.44 -4.13 12.63
N LEU A 9 -25.17 -4.93 13.42
CA LEU A 9 -25.77 -6.18 12.97
C LEU A 9 -26.75 -5.99 11.82
N ASN A 10 -27.60 -4.97 11.91
CA ASN A 10 -28.64 -4.68 10.91
C ASN A 10 -28.19 -3.75 9.77
N ARG A 11 -26.89 -3.44 9.68
CA ARG A 11 -26.29 -2.55 8.68
C ARG A 11 -26.93 -1.14 8.64
N ILE A 12 -27.33 -0.62 9.80
CA ILE A 12 -27.93 0.71 9.99
C ILE A 12 -26.87 1.66 10.57
N GLN A 13 -26.25 2.47 9.70
CA GLN A 13 -25.17 3.38 10.09
C GLN A 13 -25.64 4.82 10.36
N SER A 14 -26.80 5.20 9.82
CA SER A 14 -27.33 6.56 9.94
C SER A 14 -27.99 6.78 11.31
N SER A 15 -27.59 7.83 12.02
CA SER A 15 -28.20 8.20 13.31
C SER A 15 -29.70 8.48 13.18
N ARG A 16 -30.13 9.08 12.06
CA ARG A 16 -31.56 9.32 11.77
C ARG A 16 -32.32 8.03 11.52
N ARG A 17 -31.67 7.03 10.91
CA ARG A 17 -32.29 5.71 10.74
C ARG A 17 -32.39 4.99 12.08
N LEU A 18 -31.36 5.09 12.93
CA LEU A 18 -31.38 4.50 14.28
C LEU A 18 -32.44 5.13 15.19
N GLU A 19 -32.64 6.44 15.12
CA GLU A 19 -33.74 7.16 15.79
C GLU A 19 -35.10 6.57 15.39
N ARG A 20 -35.39 6.51 14.09
CA ARG A 20 -36.65 5.91 13.58
C ARG A 20 -36.82 4.46 14.01
N GLU A 21 -35.75 3.66 14.01
CA GLU A 21 -35.82 2.28 14.50
C GLU A 21 -36.11 2.22 16.00
N ALA A 22 -35.56 3.13 16.80
CA ALA A 22 -35.79 3.14 18.25
C ALA A 22 -37.25 3.45 18.60
N GLU A 23 -37.97 4.14 17.70
CA GLU A 23 -39.39 4.50 17.84
C GLU A 23 -40.37 3.46 17.32
N ARG A 24 -39.96 2.54 16.44
CA ARG A 24 -40.89 1.62 15.75
C ARG A 24 -40.55 0.15 15.87
N ASN A 25 -39.29 -0.18 16.09
CA ASN A 25 -38.82 -1.56 16.10
C ASN A 25 -38.88 -2.13 17.51
N VAL A 26 -39.72 -3.14 17.72
CA VAL A 26 -39.95 -3.76 19.03
C VAL A 26 -38.65 -4.33 19.61
N GLU A 27 -37.76 -4.87 18.77
CA GLU A 27 -36.47 -5.40 19.22
C GLU A 27 -35.59 -4.29 19.79
N LEU A 28 -35.52 -3.16 19.09
CA LEU A 28 -34.71 -2.04 19.53
C LEU A 28 -35.32 -1.34 20.74
N MET A 29 -36.66 -1.21 20.80
CA MET A 29 -37.37 -0.75 21.99
C MET A 29 -37.07 -1.63 23.19
N TRP A 30 -37.11 -2.96 23.04
CA TRP A 30 -36.77 -3.88 24.12
C TRP A 30 -35.31 -3.70 24.56
N LEU A 31 -34.39 -3.62 23.60
CA LEU A 31 -32.96 -3.47 23.85
C LEU A 31 -32.60 -2.16 24.57
N THR A 32 -33.26 -1.05 24.20
CA THR A 32 -33.04 0.27 24.80
C THR A 32 -33.93 0.53 26.01
N GLY A 33 -34.86 -0.36 26.36
CA GLY A 33 -35.83 -0.13 27.44
C GLY A 33 -36.83 0.99 27.10
N ARG A 34 -37.24 1.06 25.83
CA ARG A 34 -38.10 2.09 25.22
C ARG A 34 -37.50 3.50 25.20
N LEU A 35 -36.20 3.63 25.47
CA LEU A 35 -35.48 4.87 25.23
C LEU A 35 -35.33 5.10 23.71
N ALA A 36 -35.91 6.18 23.22
CA ALA A 36 -35.80 6.63 21.82
C ALA A 36 -35.02 7.96 21.76
N PRO A 37 -33.67 7.91 21.76
CA PRO A 37 -32.86 9.12 21.66
C PRO A 37 -32.95 9.71 20.25
N ASP A 38 -32.96 11.05 20.17
CA ASP A 38 -32.98 11.75 18.89
C ASP A 38 -31.66 11.53 18.10
N PHE A 39 -31.70 11.81 16.79
CA PHE A 39 -30.55 11.59 15.93
C PHE A 39 -29.31 12.39 16.37
N LYS A 40 -29.51 13.53 17.03
CA LYS A 40 -28.44 14.42 17.51
C LYS A 40 -27.73 13.78 18.69
N THR A 41 -28.47 13.30 19.69
CA THR A 41 -27.95 12.56 20.84
C THR A 41 -27.17 11.32 20.38
N ILE A 42 -27.70 10.58 19.39
CA ILE A 42 -26.98 9.44 18.78
C ILE A 42 -25.73 9.91 18.03
N ALA A 43 -25.76 11.01 17.30
CA ALA A 43 -24.58 11.50 16.58
C ALA A 43 -23.48 11.96 17.54
N ASP A 44 -23.84 12.73 18.57
CA ASP A 44 -22.93 13.28 19.57
C ASP A 44 -22.31 12.17 20.41
N PHE A 45 -23.11 11.21 20.89
CA PHE A 45 -22.58 10.04 21.59
C PHE A 45 -21.56 9.27 20.75
N ARG A 46 -21.81 9.10 19.44
CA ARG A 46 -20.87 8.43 18.53
C ARG A 46 -19.58 9.21 18.36
N LYS A 47 -19.68 10.53 18.23
CA LYS A 47 -18.53 11.43 18.08
C LYS A 47 -17.62 11.33 19.30
N ASP A 48 -18.19 11.37 20.49
CA ASP A 48 -17.44 11.42 21.74
C ASP A 48 -16.91 10.03 22.15
N ASN A 49 -17.60 8.96 21.78
CA ASN A 49 -17.30 7.60 22.24
C ASN A 49 -16.85 6.62 21.13
N GLY A 50 -16.42 7.13 19.97
CA GLY A 50 -16.12 6.30 18.80
C GLY A 50 -15.11 5.17 19.05
N LYS A 51 -14.07 5.41 19.86
CA LYS A 51 -13.08 4.38 20.25
C LYS A 51 -13.72 3.27 21.08
N ALA A 52 -14.58 3.61 22.04
CA ALA A 52 -15.28 2.65 22.88
C ALA A 52 -16.27 1.81 22.07
N ILE A 53 -17.04 2.44 21.18
CA ILE A 53 -17.98 1.76 20.27
C ILE A 53 -17.24 0.72 19.42
N ARG A 54 -16.09 1.10 18.82
CA ARG A 54 -15.26 0.17 18.04
C ARG A 54 -14.76 -1.00 18.88
N SER A 55 -14.28 -0.73 20.09
CA SER A 55 -13.78 -1.78 21.01
C SER A 55 -14.88 -2.78 21.37
N VAL A 56 -16.08 -2.29 21.70
CA VAL A 56 -17.24 -3.14 22.03
C VAL A 56 -17.68 -3.96 20.83
N CYS A 57 -17.83 -3.37 19.64
CA CYS A 57 -18.19 -4.13 18.44
C CYS A 57 -17.14 -5.21 18.12
N ARG A 58 -15.84 -4.92 18.32
CA ARG A 58 -14.78 -5.93 18.17
C ARG A 58 -14.93 -7.08 19.16
N GLN A 59 -15.13 -6.77 20.45
CA GLN A 59 -15.32 -7.80 21.47
C GLN A 59 -16.58 -8.62 21.21
N PHE A 60 -17.65 -7.99 20.74
CA PHE A 60 -18.89 -8.65 20.36
C PHE A 60 -18.68 -9.64 19.19
N VAL A 61 -17.94 -9.25 18.15
CA VAL A 61 -17.59 -10.17 17.05
C VAL A 61 -16.75 -11.34 17.55
N VAL A 62 -15.76 -11.09 18.43
CA VAL A 62 -14.97 -12.18 19.03
C VAL A 62 -15.85 -13.12 19.86
N LEU A 63 -16.78 -12.59 20.65
CA LEU A 63 -17.74 -13.38 21.42
C LEU A 63 -18.61 -14.25 20.51
N CYS A 64 -19.19 -13.69 19.45
CA CYS A 64 -19.99 -14.44 18.49
C CYS A 64 -19.18 -15.53 17.77
N ARG A 65 -17.88 -15.31 17.52
CA ARG A 65 -16.97 -16.35 16.99
C ARG A 65 -16.74 -17.47 18.01
N ASN A 66 -16.49 -17.13 19.28
CA ASN A 66 -16.27 -18.11 20.34
C ASN A 66 -17.51 -18.97 20.62
N LEU A 67 -18.71 -18.39 20.45
CA LEU A 67 -19.98 -19.08 20.60
C LEU A 67 -20.41 -19.85 19.34
N ASN A 68 -19.55 -19.93 18.31
CA ASN A 68 -19.86 -20.53 17.01
C ASN A 68 -21.18 -20.04 16.38
N LEU A 69 -21.60 -18.81 16.70
CA LEU A 69 -22.84 -18.21 16.17
C LEU A 69 -22.71 -17.80 14.70
N PHE A 70 -21.48 -17.70 14.21
CA PHE A 70 -21.21 -17.58 12.78
C PHE A 70 -20.98 -18.98 12.22
N SER A 71 -22.03 -19.60 11.66
CA SER A 71 -21.87 -20.76 10.78
C SER A 71 -20.96 -20.35 9.63
N GLN A 72 -19.88 -21.10 9.37
CA GLN A 72 -18.88 -20.90 8.29
C GLN A 72 -19.34 -19.88 7.23
N SER A 73 -19.18 -18.59 7.53
CA SER A 73 -19.64 -17.56 6.63
C SER A 73 -18.63 -17.57 5.50
N ILE A 74 -19.03 -18.02 4.32
CA ILE A 74 -18.27 -17.81 3.10
C ILE A 74 -18.11 -16.30 2.98
N ILE A 75 -16.96 -15.78 3.40
CA ILE A 75 -16.59 -14.39 3.20
C ILE A 75 -16.15 -14.33 1.74
N ALA A 76 -17.08 -14.02 0.86
CA ALA A 76 -16.74 -13.61 -0.49
C ALA A 76 -16.00 -12.26 -0.38
N ILE A 77 -14.68 -12.31 -0.46
CA ILE A 77 -13.88 -11.10 -0.70
C ILE A 77 -14.04 -10.80 -2.19
N ASP A 78 -15.07 -10.04 -2.53
CA ASP A 78 -15.14 -9.42 -3.86
C ASP A 78 -13.85 -8.62 -4.07
N GLY A 79 -13.21 -8.80 -5.23
CA GLY A 79 -11.81 -8.49 -5.49
C GLY A 79 -11.41 -7.11 -4.96
N SER A 80 -10.78 -7.07 -3.79
CA SER A 80 -10.32 -5.82 -3.20
C SER A 80 -9.06 -5.39 -3.94
N LYS A 81 -9.09 -4.21 -4.57
CA LYS A 81 -7.90 -3.61 -5.19
C LYS A 81 -6.95 -3.13 -4.10
N PHE A 82 -6.13 -4.05 -3.59
CA PHE A 82 -5.01 -3.68 -2.74
C PHE A 82 -4.01 -2.90 -3.60
N LYS A 83 -3.67 -1.68 -3.17
CA LYS A 83 -2.56 -0.94 -3.77
C LYS A 83 -1.27 -1.68 -3.44
N ALA A 84 -0.80 -2.51 -4.36
CA ALA A 84 0.55 -3.06 -4.29
C ALA A 84 1.53 -1.88 -4.35
N VAL A 85 2.43 -1.76 -3.36
CA VAL A 85 3.44 -0.70 -3.33
C VAL A 85 4.59 -1.04 -4.26
N ASN A 86 4.31 -1.50 -5.49
CA ASN A 86 5.34 -1.90 -6.44
C ASN A 86 5.52 -0.81 -7.50
N ASN A 87 6.28 0.24 -7.17
CA ASN A 87 6.64 1.29 -8.12
C ASN A 87 7.61 0.70 -9.18
N ARG A 88 7.48 1.12 -10.45
CA ARG A 88 8.38 0.74 -11.57
C ARG A 88 9.86 0.93 -11.21
N ASP A 89 10.17 1.97 -10.44
CA ASP A 89 11.53 2.31 -10.02
C ASP A 89 12.12 1.39 -8.94
N ARG A 90 11.28 0.49 -8.39
CA ARG A 90 11.69 -0.59 -7.47
C ARG A 90 11.94 -1.92 -8.19
N ASN A 91 11.83 -1.95 -9.52
CA ASN A 91 12.07 -3.13 -10.35
C ASN A 91 13.28 -2.92 -11.25
N PHE A 92 14.30 -3.75 -11.05
CA PHE A 92 15.60 -3.68 -11.69
C PHE A 92 15.76 -4.82 -12.70
N THR A 93 16.27 -4.44 -13.87
CA THR A 93 16.73 -5.33 -14.94
C THR A 93 18.15 -4.88 -15.31
N GLN A 94 18.98 -5.75 -15.91
CA GLN A 94 20.34 -5.36 -16.33
C GLN A 94 20.35 -4.05 -17.14
N GLY A 95 19.45 -3.93 -18.12
CA GLY A 95 19.34 -2.74 -18.95
C GLY A 95 18.98 -1.48 -18.15
N LYS A 96 18.08 -1.58 -17.16
CA LYS A 96 17.71 -0.44 -16.30
C LYS A 96 18.86 -0.03 -15.38
N VAL A 97 19.57 -0.99 -14.79
CA VAL A 97 20.71 -0.72 -13.90
C VAL A 97 21.80 0.00 -14.69
N LYS A 98 22.22 -0.56 -15.83
CA LYS A 98 23.23 0.02 -16.71
C LYS A 98 22.87 1.44 -17.19
N ALA A 99 21.64 1.63 -17.67
CA ALA A 99 21.18 2.94 -18.11
C ALA A 99 21.19 3.97 -16.97
N ARG A 100 20.83 3.56 -15.76
CA ARG A 100 20.81 4.46 -14.60
C ARG A 100 22.22 4.79 -14.10
N MET A 101 23.14 3.84 -14.13
CA MET A 101 24.56 4.09 -13.83
C MET A 101 25.15 5.10 -14.82
N GLN A 102 24.90 4.92 -16.12
CA GLN A 102 25.34 5.86 -17.15
C GLN A 102 24.79 7.28 -16.94
N GLN A 103 23.51 7.41 -16.56
CA GLN A 103 22.91 8.71 -16.24
C GLN A 103 23.55 9.37 -15.02
N ILE A 104 23.94 8.59 -14.01
CA ILE A 104 24.63 9.10 -12.83
C ILE A 104 26.04 9.58 -13.21
N GLU A 105 26.79 8.81 -14.00
CA GLU A 105 28.11 9.22 -14.51
C GLU A 105 28.03 10.55 -15.27
N GLN A 106 27.12 10.66 -16.23
CA GLN A 106 26.89 11.91 -16.98
C GLN A 106 26.53 13.09 -16.06
N SER A 107 25.78 12.83 -14.98
CA SER A 107 25.40 13.87 -14.02
C SER A 107 26.59 14.31 -13.16
N ILE A 108 27.46 13.38 -12.76
CA ILE A 108 28.70 13.68 -12.03
C ILE A 108 29.63 14.51 -12.93
N ASP A 109 29.86 14.09 -14.17
CA ASP A 109 30.72 14.81 -15.13
C ASP A 109 30.23 16.24 -15.34
N ARG A 110 28.91 16.41 -15.48
CA ARG A 110 28.29 17.73 -15.60
C ARG A 110 28.53 18.61 -14.37
N TYR A 111 28.46 18.04 -13.17
CA TYR A 111 28.71 18.79 -11.94
C TYR A 111 30.18 19.12 -11.72
N LEU A 112 31.10 18.22 -12.10
CA LEU A 112 32.53 18.51 -12.08
C LEU A 112 32.87 19.66 -13.04
N ALA A 113 32.37 19.63 -14.28
CA ALA A 113 32.55 20.73 -15.23
C ALA A 113 31.95 22.06 -14.72
N ALA A 114 30.83 22.00 -14.00
CA ALA A 114 30.22 23.18 -13.38
C ALA A 114 31.08 23.74 -12.24
N MET A 115 31.72 22.89 -11.44
CA MET A 115 32.67 23.31 -10.40
C MET A 115 33.90 23.98 -11.03
N ASP A 116 34.50 23.38 -12.07
CA ASP A 116 35.64 23.98 -12.78
C ASP A 116 35.30 25.34 -13.41
N SER A 117 34.04 25.53 -13.82
CA SER A 117 33.56 26.83 -14.31
C SER A 117 33.37 27.85 -13.19
N ALA A 118 32.96 27.40 -11.99
CA ALA A 118 32.73 28.26 -10.84
C ALA A 118 34.04 28.75 -10.22
N ASP A 119 35.08 27.92 -10.19
CA ASP A 119 36.41 28.30 -9.71
C ASP A 119 37.06 29.43 -10.54
N ARG A 120 36.60 29.61 -11.80
CA ARG A 120 37.01 30.72 -12.68
C ARG A 120 36.22 32.02 -12.48
N ALA A 121 35.21 32.04 -11.59
CA ALA A 121 34.34 33.20 -11.33
C ALA A 121 34.65 33.89 -9.98
N MET A 122 34.01 35.04 -9.69
CA MET A 122 34.22 35.81 -8.43
C MET A 122 33.95 34.95 -7.17
N ARG A 123 34.85 35.06 -6.17
CA ARG A 123 35.03 34.14 -5.02
C ARG A 123 33.77 33.81 -4.21
N GLU A 124 33.02 34.79 -3.72
CA GLU A 124 31.96 34.51 -2.73
C GLU A 124 30.76 33.74 -3.30
N VAL A 125 30.35 34.02 -4.54
CA VAL A 125 29.26 33.29 -5.20
C VAL A 125 29.71 31.92 -5.70
N ALA A 126 31.02 31.75 -5.96
CA ALA A 126 31.62 30.48 -6.36
C ALA A 126 31.66 29.48 -5.21
N GLU A 127 32.01 29.89 -3.99
CA GLU A 127 32.13 29.00 -2.83
C GLU A 127 30.80 28.32 -2.46
N ALA A 128 29.71 29.08 -2.33
CA ALA A 128 28.39 28.53 -1.99
C ALA A 128 27.81 27.60 -3.08
N LYS A 129 28.13 27.85 -4.36
CA LYS A 129 27.73 26.98 -5.47
C LYS A 129 28.53 25.68 -5.47
N THR A 130 29.82 25.77 -5.15
CA THR A 130 30.74 24.64 -5.14
C THR A 130 30.40 23.64 -4.03
N GLU A 131 30.08 24.12 -2.82
CA GLU A 131 29.63 23.24 -1.72
C GLU A 131 28.34 22.48 -2.06
N ARG A 132 27.33 23.16 -2.63
CA ARG A 132 26.09 22.50 -3.08
C ARG A 132 26.33 21.45 -4.17
N LEU A 133 27.31 21.68 -5.05
CA LEU A 133 27.67 20.71 -6.10
C LEU A 133 28.39 19.49 -5.51
N LYS A 134 29.29 19.69 -4.53
CA LYS A 134 29.94 18.59 -3.79
C LYS A 134 28.91 17.69 -3.11
N GLU A 135 27.92 18.26 -2.41
CA GLU A 135 26.83 17.50 -1.77
C GLU A 135 26.04 16.63 -2.77
N LYS A 136 25.76 17.18 -3.96
CA LYS A 136 25.08 16.45 -5.03
C LYS A 136 25.93 15.32 -5.59
N ILE A 137 27.23 15.56 -5.81
CA ILE A 137 28.17 14.53 -6.27
C ILE A 137 28.26 13.39 -5.23
N GLU A 138 28.38 13.70 -3.94
CA GLU A 138 28.41 12.68 -2.89
C GLU A 138 27.11 11.87 -2.80
N THR A 139 25.97 12.53 -3.00
CA THR A 139 24.67 11.84 -3.09
C THR A 139 24.63 10.88 -4.28
N LEU A 140 25.10 11.33 -5.45
CA LEU A 140 25.16 10.51 -6.66
C LEU A 140 26.13 9.33 -6.53
N LYS A 141 27.29 9.51 -5.90
CA LYS A 141 28.23 8.42 -5.60
C LYS A 141 27.61 7.36 -4.69
N LYS A 142 26.87 7.78 -3.65
CA LYS A 142 26.13 6.85 -2.78
C LYS A 142 25.05 6.08 -3.55
N GLN A 143 24.37 6.73 -4.49
CA GLN A 143 23.39 6.06 -5.36
C GLN A 143 24.07 5.07 -6.32
N MET A 144 25.23 5.43 -6.87
CA MET A 144 26.03 4.55 -7.72
C MET A 144 26.44 3.28 -6.97
N GLN A 145 26.91 3.40 -5.74
CA GLN A 145 27.28 2.22 -4.94
C GLN A 145 26.10 1.29 -4.73
N LYS A 146 24.93 1.83 -4.37
CA LYS A 146 23.70 1.03 -4.22
C LYS A 146 23.32 0.30 -5.50
N LEU A 147 23.50 0.92 -6.67
CA LEU A 147 23.20 0.27 -7.95
C LEU A 147 24.19 -0.85 -8.27
N LYS A 148 25.48 -0.69 -7.92
CA LYS A 148 26.47 -1.76 -8.04
C LYS A 148 26.13 -2.95 -7.13
N ASP A 149 25.69 -2.69 -5.91
CA ASP A 149 25.27 -3.76 -4.99
C ASP A 149 24.04 -4.52 -5.55
N ILE A 150 23.08 -3.79 -6.14
CA ILE A 150 21.92 -4.38 -6.83
C ILE A 150 22.34 -5.15 -8.08
N GLU A 151 23.34 -4.68 -8.83
CA GLU A 151 23.87 -5.38 -10.01
C GLU A 151 24.42 -6.75 -9.66
N VAL A 152 25.20 -6.85 -8.57
CA VAL A 152 25.71 -8.13 -8.05
C VAL A 152 24.57 -9.08 -7.71
N GLN A 153 23.59 -8.62 -6.93
CA GLN A 153 22.41 -9.44 -6.58
C GLN A 153 21.64 -9.87 -7.83
N LEU A 154 21.56 -9.00 -8.84
CA LEU A 154 20.83 -9.26 -10.06
C LEU A 154 21.49 -10.36 -10.90
N HIS A 155 22.82 -10.48 -10.86
CA HIS A 155 23.55 -11.58 -11.48
C HIS A 155 23.36 -12.92 -10.77
N GLU A 156 23.10 -12.91 -9.46
CA GLU A 156 22.77 -14.11 -8.68
C GLU A 156 21.32 -14.58 -8.90
N SER A 157 20.43 -13.68 -9.31
CA SER A 157 19.03 -14.01 -9.59
C SER A 157 18.87 -14.80 -10.90
N PRO A 158 18.15 -15.95 -10.90
CA PRO A 158 17.96 -16.80 -12.09
C PRO A 158 17.34 -16.07 -13.29
N ASP A 159 16.47 -15.10 -13.01
CA ASP A 159 15.71 -14.37 -14.04
C ASP A 159 16.40 -13.05 -14.45
N GLN A 160 17.54 -12.72 -13.83
CA GLN A 160 18.23 -11.42 -14.00
C GLN A 160 17.30 -10.20 -13.79
N GLN A 161 16.32 -10.37 -12.90
CA GLN A 161 15.38 -9.33 -12.47
C GLN A 161 15.24 -9.37 -10.96
N ILE A 162 15.11 -8.19 -10.36
CA ILE A 162 14.87 -8.02 -8.92
C ILE A 162 13.79 -6.97 -8.70
N SER A 163 12.84 -7.28 -7.83
CA SER A 163 11.93 -6.29 -7.26
C SER A 163 12.24 -6.09 -5.78
N LEU A 164 12.39 -4.83 -5.35
CA LEU A 164 12.63 -4.50 -3.95
C LEU A 164 11.36 -4.52 -3.07
N THR A 165 10.21 -4.88 -3.64
CA THR A 165 8.92 -4.80 -2.95
C THR A 165 8.19 -6.12 -2.92
N ASP A 166 8.24 -6.86 -4.02
CA ASP A 166 7.56 -8.13 -4.18
C ASP A 166 8.48 -9.08 -4.96
N PRO A 167 9.14 -10.05 -4.29
CA PRO A 167 10.10 -10.96 -4.92
C PRO A 167 9.55 -11.70 -6.14
N ASP A 168 8.23 -11.90 -6.22
CA ASP A 168 7.57 -12.61 -7.32
C ASP A 168 7.19 -11.69 -8.49
N ALA A 169 7.27 -10.37 -8.31
CA ALA A 169 6.95 -9.42 -9.36
C ALA A 169 8.01 -9.41 -10.46
N ARG A 170 7.55 -9.31 -11.71
CA ARG A 170 8.41 -9.22 -12.90
C ARG A 170 8.05 -8.00 -13.74
N SER A 171 9.05 -7.36 -14.34
CA SER A 171 8.81 -6.27 -15.29
C SER A 171 8.28 -6.85 -16.59
N MET A 172 7.00 -6.63 -16.89
CA MET A 172 6.41 -7.01 -18.17
C MET A 172 6.85 -6.03 -19.28
N ALA A 173 7.20 -6.55 -20.45
CA ALA A 173 7.38 -5.74 -21.65
C ALA A 173 6.00 -5.26 -22.14
N THR A 174 5.70 -3.97 -21.98
CA THR A 174 4.41 -3.40 -22.45
C THR A 174 4.42 -3.03 -23.93
N SER A 175 5.55 -3.17 -24.62
CA SER A 175 5.66 -3.15 -26.08
C SER A 175 5.98 -4.57 -26.53
N GLY A 176 5.19 -5.13 -27.45
CA GLY A 176 5.20 -6.54 -27.89
C GLY A 176 6.53 -7.11 -28.38
N ARG A 177 7.50 -7.22 -27.48
CA ARG A 177 8.66 -8.11 -27.59
C ARG A 177 8.34 -9.30 -26.70
N GLU A 178 8.38 -10.47 -27.32
CA GLU A 178 8.02 -11.76 -26.75
C GLU A 178 8.61 -11.91 -25.35
N ALA A 179 7.75 -12.21 -24.38
CA ALA A 179 8.19 -12.66 -23.07
C ALA A 179 8.91 -14.00 -23.26
N PRO A 180 10.05 -14.24 -22.58
CA PRO A 180 10.72 -15.53 -22.66
C PRO A 180 9.73 -16.63 -22.24
N GLU A 181 9.58 -17.63 -23.12
CA GLU A 181 8.58 -18.71 -23.14
C GLU A 181 8.39 -19.50 -21.82
N ARG A 182 9.25 -19.31 -20.82
CA ARG A 182 9.31 -20.13 -19.60
C ARG A 182 8.26 -19.82 -18.54
N LEU A 183 7.53 -18.70 -18.65
CA LEU A 183 6.49 -18.33 -17.67
C LEU A 183 5.05 -18.66 -18.12
N ALA A 184 4.86 -19.06 -19.38
CA ALA A 184 3.52 -19.35 -19.90
C ALA A 184 3.03 -20.77 -19.55
N THR A 185 3.91 -21.68 -19.17
CA THR A 185 3.57 -23.10 -19.02
C THR A 185 2.95 -23.45 -17.66
N THR A 186 3.18 -22.65 -16.61
CA THR A 186 2.79 -23.03 -15.23
C THR A 186 1.31 -22.75 -14.90
N TYR A 187 0.65 -21.82 -15.58
CA TYR A 187 -0.75 -21.47 -15.29
C TYR A 187 -1.79 -22.35 -15.99
N LYS A 188 -1.38 -23.20 -16.94
CA LYS A 188 -2.32 -24.02 -17.73
C LYS A 188 -2.61 -25.40 -17.13
N GLN A 189 -1.92 -25.81 -16.06
CA GLN A 189 -2.05 -27.16 -15.48
C GLN A 189 -2.91 -27.26 -14.21
N LEU A 190 -3.35 -26.16 -13.62
CA LEU A 190 -4.12 -26.18 -12.35
C LEU A 190 -5.65 -26.09 -12.53
N SER A 191 -6.17 -26.16 -13.76
CA SER A 191 -7.61 -25.96 -14.06
C SER A 191 -8.39 -27.24 -14.39
N THR A 192 -7.82 -28.44 -14.30
CA THR A 192 -8.46 -29.66 -14.84
C THR A 192 -8.65 -30.84 -13.90
N THR A 193 -8.66 -30.66 -12.58
CA THR A 193 -9.06 -31.74 -11.66
C THR A 193 -9.78 -31.23 -10.42
N ASN A 194 -11.12 -31.16 -10.49
CA ASN A 194 -12.01 -31.72 -9.47
C ASN A 194 -13.48 -31.51 -9.87
N THR A 195 -14.01 -32.46 -10.63
CA THR A 195 -15.43 -32.78 -10.70
C THR A 195 -15.55 -34.27 -10.36
N ILE A 196 -15.90 -34.59 -9.12
CA ILE A 196 -16.87 -35.62 -8.69
C ILE A 196 -17.45 -35.13 -7.35
#